data_AF-A0A435TIL4-F1
#
_entry.id   AF-A0A435TIL4-F1
#
_cell.length_a   1.000
_cell.length_b   1.000
_cell.length_c   1.000
_cell.angle_alpha   90.00
_cell.angle_beta   90.00
_cell.angle_gamma   90.00
#
_symmetry.space_group_name_H-M   'P 1'
#
loop_
_entity.id
_entity.type
_entity.pdbx_description
1 polymer ?
#
loop_
_entity_poly.entity_id
_entity_poly.type
_entity_poly.pdbx_seq_one_letter_code
_entity_poly.pdbx_strand_id
1 'polypeptide(L)'
;HLGGAFVGTAASFLLMHAPVFLAAGLLGANRILRIGSLILLVGLLLFCGDLLARDFIGSRLFPLSAPIGGTLLIAGWLAIAASALVRVRS
;
A
#
# COMPACT_ATOMS: atom_id res chain seq x y z
N HIS A 1 -6.34 17.98 -20.77
CA HIS A 1 -6.00 16.58 -20.46
C HIS A 1 -5.20 16.47 -19.15
N LEU A 2 -5.79 16.83 -17.99
CA LEU A 2 -5.11 16.77 -16.68
C LEU A 2 -5.52 15.55 -15.82
N GLY A 3 -6.59 14.83 -16.18
CA GLY A 3 -7.15 13.73 -15.39
C GLY A 3 -6.46 12.36 -15.56
N GLY A 4 -5.16 12.34 -15.87
CA GLY A 4 -4.41 11.08 -16.04
C GLY A 4 -3.13 10.98 -15.20
N ALA A 5 -2.70 12.09 -14.58
CA ALA A 5 -1.47 12.10 -13.79
C ALA A 5 -1.64 11.30 -12.49
N PHE A 6 -2.84 11.32 -11.88
CA PHE A 6 -3.10 10.56 -10.66
C PHE A 6 -3.37 9.09 -10.96
N VAL A 7 -4.07 8.76 -12.06
CA VAL A 7 -4.22 7.39 -12.56
C VAL A 7 -2.86 6.74 -12.85
N GLY A 8 -1.98 7.43 -13.57
CA GLY A 8 -0.63 6.92 -13.87
C GLY A 8 0.19 6.67 -12.61
N THR A 9 0.10 7.58 -11.63
CA THR A 9 0.74 7.41 -10.32
C THR A 9 0.16 6.21 -9.56
N ALA A 10 -1.17 6.10 -9.49
CA ALA A 10 -1.84 4.98 -8.82
C ALA A 10 -1.45 3.63 -9.43
N ALA A 11 -1.40 3.53 -10.76
CA ALA A 11 -1.00 2.32 -11.47
C ALA A 11 0.46 1.91 -11.14
N SER A 12 1.39 2.85 -11.18
CA SER A 12 2.80 2.61 -10.80
C SER A 12 2.94 2.11 -9.37
N PHE A 13 2.18 2.68 -8.42
CA PHE A 13 2.18 2.24 -7.03
C PHE A 13 1.60 0.83 -6.88
N LEU A 14 0.49 0.50 -7.55
CA LEU A 14 -0.09 -0.84 -7.52
C LEU A 14 0.88 -1.89 -8.08
N LEU A 15 1.50 -1.61 -9.24
CA LEU A 15 2.46 -2.51 -9.88
C LEU A 15 3.72 -2.70 -9.03
N MET A 16 4.25 -1.63 -8.43
CA MET A 16 5.42 -1.70 -7.55
C MET A 16 5.17 -2.57 -6.32
N HIS A 17 3.96 -2.55 -5.75
CA HIS A 17 3.64 -3.28 -4.52
C HIS A 17 3.08 -4.70 -4.77
N ALA A 18 2.62 -5.02 -5.98
CA ALA A 18 2.08 -6.35 -6.32
C ALA A 18 3.03 -7.52 -5.96
N PRO A 19 4.35 -7.46 -6.21
CA PRO A 19 5.28 -8.54 -5.86
C PRO A 19 5.34 -8.83 -4.34
N VAL A 20 5.12 -7.81 -3.50
CA VAL A 20 5.15 -7.96 -2.04
C VAL A 20 3.99 -8.84 -1.57
N PHE A 21 2.79 -8.61 -2.09
CA PHE A 21 1.61 -9.42 -1.76
C PHE A 21 1.73 -10.84 -2.30
N LEU A 22 2.27 -11.00 -3.51
CA LEU A 22 2.54 -12.31 -4.09
C LEU A 22 3.53 -13.10 -3.21
N ALA A 23 4.64 -12.50 -2.83
CA ALA A 23 5.65 -13.12 -1.96
C ALA A 23 5.08 -13.48 -0.58
N ALA A 24 4.29 -12.58 0.03
CA ALA A 24 3.64 -12.84 1.31
C ALA A 24 2.64 -14.02 1.26
N GLY A 25 1.93 -14.18 0.14
CA GLY A 25 1.03 -15.32 -0.10
C GLY A 25 1.76 -16.63 -0.35
N LEU A 26 2.82 -16.62 -1.17
CA LEU A 26 3.56 -17.82 -1.57
C LEU A 26 4.47 -18.36 -0.46
N LEU A 27 5.17 -17.49 0.27
CA LEU A 27 6.19 -17.89 1.25
C LEU A 27 5.62 -18.30 2.61
N GLY A 28 4.29 -18.22 2.79
CA GLY A 28 3.64 -18.48 4.07
C GLY A 28 3.99 -17.41 5.10
N ALA A 29 3.21 -16.33 5.13
CA ALA A 29 3.51 -15.21 5.99
C ALA A 29 3.34 -15.52 7.50
N ASN A 30 4.40 -15.25 8.28
CA ASN A 30 4.34 -15.23 9.74
C ASN A 30 3.36 -14.14 10.22
N ARG A 31 2.91 -14.18 11.48
CA ARG A 31 1.88 -13.26 11.99
C ARG A 31 2.25 -11.78 11.77
N ILE A 32 3.52 -11.42 11.94
CA ILE A 32 4.03 -10.05 11.75
C ILE A 32 3.99 -9.65 10.28
N LEU A 33 4.47 -10.52 9.37
CA LEU A 33 4.43 -10.30 7.92
C LEU A 33 2.98 -10.17 7.43
N ARG A 34 2.05 -10.99 7.93
CA ARG A 34 0.62 -10.89 7.62
C ARG A 34 0.04 -9.53 8.02
N ILE A 35 0.30 -9.09 9.25
CA ILE A 35 -0.19 -7.79 9.74
C ILE A 35 0.43 -6.66 8.92
N GLY A 36 1.74 -6.71 8.66
CA GLY A 36 2.45 -5.74 7.83
C GLY A 36 1.88 -5.66 6.41
N SER A 37 1.67 -6.81 5.77
CA SER A 37 1.04 -6.89 4.44
C SER A 37 -0.39 -6.35 4.44
N LEU A 38 -1.20 -6.61 5.47
CA LEU A 38 -2.55 -6.06 5.56
C LEU A 38 -2.55 -4.54 5.72
N ILE A 39 -1.68 -4.01 6.59
CA ILE A 39 -1.50 -2.56 6.76
C ILE A 39 -1.09 -1.92 5.43
N LEU A 40 -0.16 -2.55 4.72
CA LEU A 40 0.33 -2.09 3.42
C LEU A 40 -0.81 -2.12 2.37
N LEU A 41 -1.61 -3.18 2.33
CA LEU A 41 -2.76 -3.31 1.43
C LEU A 41 -3.79 -2.19 1.67
N VAL A 42 -4.17 -1.96 2.92
CA VAL A 42 -5.12 -0.90 3.27
C VAL A 42 -4.54 0.47 2.90
N GLY A 43 -3.27 0.74 3.22
CA GLY A 43 -2.60 1.98 2.84
C GLY A 43 -2.58 2.22 1.33
N LEU A 44 -2.25 1.18 0.56
CA LEU A 44 -2.21 1.22 -0.90
C LEU A 44 -3.59 1.50 -1.50
N LEU A 45 -4.63 0.80 -1.02
CA LEU A 45 -6.00 1.00 -1.50
C LEU A 45 -6.52 2.41 -1.18
N LEU A 46 -6.26 2.94 0.02
CA LEU A 46 -6.68 4.29 0.38
C LEU A 46 -5.93 5.36 -0.43
N PHE A 47 -4.62 5.19 -0.63
CA PHE A 47 -3.81 6.13 -1.41
C PHE A 47 -4.19 6.13 -2.90
N CYS A 48 -4.16 4.95 -3.53
CA CYS A 48 -4.52 4.80 -4.95
C CYS A 48 -6.00 5.15 -5.17
N GLY A 49 -6.88 4.75 -4.25
CA GLY A 49 -8.29 5.14 -4.26
C GLY A 49 -8.44 6.66 -4.29
N ASP A 50 -7.78 7.40 -3.39
CA ASP A 50 -7.87 8.87 -3.37
C ASP A 50 -7.39 9.52 -4.67
N LEU A 51 -6.31 8.99 -5.25
CA LEU A 51 -5.80 9.46 -6.54
C LEU A 51 -6.80 9.23 -7.68
N LEU A 52 -7.43 8.06 -7.72
CA LEU A 52 -8.46 7.74 -8.70
C LEU A 52 -9.72 8.58 -8.47
N ALA A 53 -10.14 8.79 -7.22
CA ALA A 53 -11.30 9.64 -6.91
C ALA A 53 -11.08 11.08 -7.37
N ARG A 54 -9.86 11.62 -7.23
CA ARG A 54 -9.53 12.95 -7.75
C ARG A 54 -9.64 13.04 -9.27
N ASP A 55 -9.21 12.00 -9.98
CA ASP A 55 -9.26 11.96 -11.45
C ASP A 55 -10.68 11.68 -11.99
N PHE A 56 -11.44 10.78 -11.37
CA PHE A 56 -12.76 10.35 -11.87
C PHE A 56 -13.95 11.10 -11.27
N ILE A 57 -13.87 11.50 -10.00
CA ILE A 57 -14.95 12.16 -9.24
C ILE A 57 -14.68 13.66 -9.11
N GLY A 58 -13.44 14.11 -9.35
CA GLY A 58 -13.03 15.51 -9.21
C GLY A 58 -12.87 15.96 -7.75
N SER A 59 -13.02 15.05 -6.79
CA SER A 59 -12.95 15.31 -5.35
C SER A 59 -12.14 14.25 -4.62
N ARG A 60 -11.74 14.55 -3.38
CA ARG A 60 -11.03 13.58 -2.52
C ARG A 60 -12.02 12.55 -2.00
N LEU A 61 -11.56 11.31 -1.83
CA LEU A 61 -12.40 10.22 -1.32
C LEU A 61 -12.89 10.52 0.12
N PHE A 62 -12.01 11.10 0.93
CA PHE A 62 -12.29 11.66 2.25
C PHE A 62 -11.15 12.62 2.63
N PRO A 63 -11.35 13.57 3.57
CA PRO A 63 -10.26 14.41 4.06
C PRO A 63 -9.13 13.54 4.61
N LEU A 64 -7.89 13.83 4.21
CA LEU A 64 -6.66 13.13 4.65
C LEU A 64 -6.49 11.68 4.16
N SER A 65 -7.28 11.20 3.23
CA SER A 65 -7.13 9.90 2.56
C SER A 65 -5.72 9.61 2.03
N ALA A 66 -5.16 10.51 1.21
CA ALA A 66 -3.79 10.35 0.70
C ALA A 66 -2.72 10.39 1.82
N PRO A 67 -2.75 11.33 2.78
CA PRO A 67 -1.86 11.28 3.95
C PRO A 67 -1.95 9.99 4.75
N ILE A 68 -3.16 9.54 5.10
CA ILE A 68 -3.37 8.31 5.88
C ILE A 68 -2.87 7.09 5.09
N GLY A 69 -3.21 7.00 3.80
CA GLY A 69 -2.72 5.95 2.91
C GLY A 69 -1.19 5.89 2.86
N GLY A 70 -0.54 7.05 2.71
CA GLY A 70 0.92 7.16 2.73
C GLY A 70 1.54 6.73 4.07
N THR A 71 0.97 7.13 5.20
CA THR A 71 1.47 6.72 6.52
C THR A 71 1.32 5.21 6.75
N LEU A 72 0.22 4.61 6.28
CA LEU A 72 0.01 3.17 6.33
C LEU A 72 0.99 2.42 5.43
N LEU A 73 1.33 2.94 4.24
CA LEU A 73 2.37 2.35 3.40
C LEU A 73 3.72 2.31 4.13
N ILE A 74 4.12 3.41 4.79
CA ILE A 74 5.36 3.46 5.58
C ILE A 74 5.30 2.46 6.73
N ALA A 75 4.22 2.45 7.51
CA ALA A 75 4.05 1.53 8.64
C ALA A 75 4.05 0.06 8.20
N GLY A 76 3.41 -0.26 7.07
CA GLY A 76 3.38 -1.60 6.49
C GLY A 76 4.79 -2.08 6.11
N TRP A 77 5.57 -1.25 5.42
CA TRP A 77 6.96 -1.58 5.09
C TRP A 77 7.84 -1.79 6.32
N LEU A 78 7.70 -0.95 7.35
CA LEU A 78 8.43 -1.13 8.61
C LEU A 78 8.07 -2.45 9.30
N ALA A 79 6.78 -2.83 9.31
CA ALA A 79 6.33 -4.10 9.86
C ALA A 79 6.87 -5.30 9.06
N ILE A 80 6.89 -5.22 7.73
CA ILE A 80 7.51 -6.25 6.86
C ILE A 80 9.01 -6.38 7.17
N ALA A 81 9.74 -5.26 7.26
CA ALA A 81 11.16 -5.27 7.61
C ALA A 81 11.41 -5.88 9.00
N ALA A 82 10.59 -5.52 9.99
CA ALA A 82 10.64 -6.13 11.32
C ALA A 82 10.39 -7.64 11.29
N SER A 83 9.44 -8.10 10.46
CA SER A 83 9.16 -9.53 10.30
C SER A 83 10.36 -10.32 9.76
N ALA A 84 11.15 -9.71 8.88
CA ALA A 84 12.37 -10.31 8.34
C ALA A 84 13.48 -10.39 9.40
N LEU A 85 13.66 -9.32 10.20
CA LEU A 85 14.64 -9.30 11.29
C LEU A 85 14.31 -10.33 12.39
N VAL A 86 13.03 -10.53 12.70
CA VAL A 86 12.61 -11.57 13.66
C VAL A 86 12.86 -12.96 13.09
N ARG A 87 12.56 -13.19 11.80
CA ARG A 87 12.79 -14.49 11.14
C ARG A 87 14.27 -14.87 11.07
N VAL A 88 15.18 -13.93 10.85
CA VAL A 88 16.63 -14.20 10.83
C VAL A 88 17.17 -14.61 12.21
N ARG A 89 16.50 -14.21 13.28
CA ARG A 89 16.89 -14.51 14.66
C ARG A 89 16.28 -15.81 15.22
N SER A 90 15.45 -16.49 14.44
CA SER A 90 14.77 -17.75 14.80
C SER A 90 15.45 -18.92 14.12
#